data_AF-A0A2V2Q7N4-F1
#
_entry.id   AF-A0A2V2Q7N4-F1
#
_cell.length_a   1.000
_cell.length_b   1.000
_cell.length_c   1.000
_cell.angle_alpha   90.00
_cell.angle_beta   90.00
_cell.angle_gamma   90.00
#
_symmetry.space_group_name_H-M   'P 1'
#
loop_
_entity.id
_entity.type
_entity.pdbx_description
1 polymer ?
#
loop_
_entity_poly.entity_id
_entity_poly.type
_entity_poly.pdbx_seq_one_letter_code
_entity_poly.pdbx_strand_id
1 'polypeptide(L)' 'MDLQLSDDQRALRSGMRELLGAVFGREALRAAVERGGTVDRGLWRELGAAGLFRK' A
#
# COMPACT_ATOMS: atom_id res chain seq x y z
N MET A 1 7.30 9.74 -24.28
CA MET A 1 7.06 9.72 -22.83
C MET A 1 7.35 8.31 -22.37
N ASP A 2 8.34 8.12 -21.50
CA ASP A 2 8.62 6.81 -20.92
C ASP A 2 7.79 6.69 -19.64
N LEU A 3 6.81 5.78 -19.64
CA LEU A 3 5.93 5.49 -18.51
C LEU A 3 6.49 4.35 -17.64
N GLN A 4 7.70 3.86 -17.93
CA GLN A 4 8.33 2.84 -17.13
C GLN A 4 8.85 3.43 -15.81
N LEU A 5 8.67 2.68 -14.74
CA LEU A 5 9.26 3.02 -13.45
C LEU A 5 10.79 2.95 -13.55
N SER A 6 11.51 3.81 -12.83
CA SER A 6 12.92 3.62 -12.56
C SER A 6 13.14 2.39 -11.65
N ASP A 7 14.37 1.93 -11.52
CA ASP A 7 14.68 0.80 -10.65
C ASP A 7 14.43 1.13 -9.17
N ASP A 8 14.72 2.37 -8.76
CA ASP A 8 14.38 2.86 -7.41
C ASP A 8 12.86 2.87 -7.17
N GLN A 9 12.09 3.28 -8.18
CA GLN A 9 10.63 3.27 -8.09
C GLN A 9 10.07 1.85 -8.04
N ARG A 10 10.69 0.89 -8.75
CA ARG A 10 10.34 -0.53 -8.66
C ARG A 10 10.67 -1.09 -7.27
N ALA A 11 11.85 -0.78 -6.74
CA ALA A 11 12.27 -1.21 -5.41
C ALA A 11 11.32 -0.65 -4.33
N LEU A 12 10.98 0.63 -4.42
CA LEU A 12 10.02 1.27 -3.52
C LEU A 12 8.63 0.60 -3.60
N ARG A 13 8.14 0.32 -4.81
CA ARG A 13 6.86 -0.37 -5.00
C ARG A 13 6.88 -1.76 -4.35
N SER A 14 7.98 -2.50 -4.50
CA SER A 14 8.12 -3.84 -3.92
C SER A 14 8.13 -3.78 -2.40
N GLY A 15 8.99 -2.94 -1.81
CA GLY A 15 9.11 -2.80 -0.36
C GLY A 15 7.80 -2.34 0.29
N MET A 16 7.07 -1.42 -0.35
CA MET A 16 5.76 -0.99 0.14
C MET A 16 4.73 -2.13 0.13
N ARG A 17 4.73 -3.00 -0.89
CA ARG A 17 3.81 -4.16 -0.95
C ARG A 17 4.14 -5.19 0.12
N GLU A 18 5.41 -5.44 0.40
CA GLU A 18 5.83 -6.33 1.47
C GLU A 18 5.42 -5.79 2.84
N LEU A 19 5.69 -4.51 3.10
CA LEU A 19 5.29 -3.84 4.34
C LEU A 19 3.77 -3.91 4.55
N LEU A 20 2.99 -3.51 3.55
CA LEU A 20 1.53 -3.54 3.63
C LEU A 20 0.98 -4.97 3.78
N GLY A 21 1.60 -5.95 3.11
CA GLY A 21 1.24 -7.36 3.26
C GLY A 21 1.53 -7.91 4.66
N ALA A 22 2.61 -7.44 5.31
CA ALA A 22 2.96 -7.81 6.67
C ALA A 22 2.07 -7.15 7.73
N VAL A 23 1.68 -5.89 7.53
CA VAL A 23 0.88 -5.12 8.50
C VAL A 23 -0.61 -5.46 8.42
N PHE A 24 -1.17 -5.67 7.22
CA PHE A 24 -2.61 -5.84 7.02
C PHE A 24 -3.05 -7.25 6.65
N GLY A 25 -2.10 -8.14 6.38
CA GLY A 25 -2.39 -9.43 5.77
C GLY A 25 -2.64 -9.30 4.27
N ARG A 26 -2.01 -10.19 3.50
CA ARG A 26 -2.04 -10.20 2.03
C ARG A 26 -3.46 -10.26 1.46
N GLU A 27 -4.35 -11.04 2.09
CA GLU A 27 -5.72 -11.27 1.64
C GLU A 27 -6.60 -10.02 1.82
N ALA A 28 -6.48 -9.31 2.94
CA ALA A 28 -7.25 -8.10 3.20
C ALA A 28 -6.86 -6.97 2.23
N LEU A 29 -5.55 -6.81 1.98
CA LEU A 29 -5.03 -5.87 1.00
C LEU A 29 -5.54 -6.20 -0.41
N ARG A 30 -5.51 -7.49 -0.80
CA ARG A 30 -6.00 -7.93 -2.11
C ARG A 30 -7.50 -7.67 -2.25
N ALA A 31 -8.29 -8.03 -1.25
CA ALA A 31 -9.74 -7.80 -1.26
C ALA A 31 -10.11 -6.31 -1.34
N ALA A 32 -9.33 -5.41 -0.72
CA ALA A 32 -9.53 -3.96 -0.83
C ALA A 32 -9.27 -3.42 -2.26
N VAL A 33 -8.24 -3.94 -2.94
CA VAL A 33 -7.95 -3.61 -4.35
C VAL A 33 -9.06 -4.10 -5.26
N GLU A 34 -9.51 -5.35 -5.09
CA GLU A 34 -10.58 -5.96 -5.91
C GLU A 34 -11.93 -5.24 -5.74
N ARG A 35 -12.21 -4.66 -4.56
CA ARG A 35 -13.41 -3.83 -4.32
C ARG A 35 -13.35 -2.44 -4.96
N GLY A 36 -12.44 -2.21 -5.90
CA GLY A 36 -12.34 -0.96 -6.66
C GLY A 36 -11.67 0.18 -5.89
N GLY A 37 -10.79 -0.13 -4.93
CA GLY A 37 -10.01 0.90 -4.23
C GLY A 37 -10.82 1.76 -3.26
N THR A 38 -11.93 1.24 -2.74
CA THR A 38 -12.62 1.89 -1.62
C THR A 38 -11.67 1.91 -0.42
N VAL A 39 -11.30 3.12 0.00
CA VAL A 39 -10.44 3.31 1.17
C VAL A 39 -11.21 2.87 2.40
N ASP A 40 -10.81 1.71 2.94
CA ASP A 40 -11.22 1.30 4.26
C ASP A 40 -10.71 2.35 5.26
N ARG A 41 -11.62 3.05 5.94
CA ARG A 41 -11.27 4.14 6.86
C ARG A 41 -10.57 3.64 8.12
N GLY A 42 -10.83 2.39 8.53
CA GLY A 42 -10.11 1.72 9.61
C GLY A 42 -8.67 1.46 9.19
N LEU A 43 -8.48 0.86 8.02
CA LEU A 43 -7.19 0.66 7.38
C LEU A 43 -6.39 1.97 7.26
N TRP A 44 -7.04 3.04 6.78
CA TRP A 44 -6.42 4.35 6.62
C TRP A 44 -5.94 4.95 7.96
N ARG A 45 -6.71 4.74 9.04
CA ARG A 45 -6.32 5.14 10.39
C ARG A 45 -5.15 4.32 10.92
N GLU A 46 -5.16 3.01 10.73
CA GLU A 46 -4.07 2.12 11.14
C GLU A 46 -2.77 2.45 10.40
N LEU A 47 -2.85 2.72 9.10
CA LEU A 47 -1.74 3.22 8.29
C LEU A 47 -1.18 4.54 8.83
N GLY A 48 -2.06 5.49 9.19
CA GLY A 48 -1.66 6.74 9.83
C GLY A 48 -1.02 6.52 11.20
N ALA A 49 -1.54 5.61 12.02
CA ALA A 49 -0.99 5.28 13.34
C ALA A 49 0.37 4.58 13.26
N ALA A 50 0.59 3.78 12.20
CA ALA A 50 1.88 3.17 11.88
C ALA A 50 2.90 4.16 11.29
N GLY A 51 2.52 5.43 11.09
CA GLY A 51 3.41 6.50 10.63
C GLY A 51 3.62 6.55 9.12
N LEU A 52 2.81 5.83 8.32
CA LEU A 52 2.94 5.84 6.86
C LEU A 52 2.50 7.18 6.25
N PHE A 53 1.66 7.94 6.95
CA PHE A 53 1.29 9.29 6.57
C PHE A 53 1.78 10.24 7.66
N ARG A 54 2.71 11.15 7.32
CA ARG A 54 2.91 12.33 8.15
C ARG A 54 1.73 13.27 7.95
N LYS A 55 1.29 13.90 9.04
CA LYS A 55 0.41 15.06 9.00
C LYS A 55 1.15 16.27 8.42
#